data_AF-A0A5N9DN93-F1
#
_entry.id   AF-A0A5N9DN93-F1
#
_cell.length_a   1.000
_cell.length_b   1.000
_cell.length_c   1.000
_cell.angle_alpha   90.00
_cell.angle_beta   90.00
_cell.angle_gamma   90.00
#
_symmetry.space_group_name_H-M   'P 1'
#
loop_
_entity.id
_entity.type
_entity.pdbx_description
1 polymer ?
#
loop_
_entity_poly.entity_id
_entity_poly.type
_entity_poly.pdbx_seq_one_letter_code
_entity_poly.pdbx_strand_id
1 'polypeptide(L)'
;MSRSSDTQYNWRIHHPFENVEHRVAVEVAPWKGLLPRWRFVVPGDFKGVSRWGVGPAGSGQIDENVKRPVKDGPIQMTNGPLVIWFGGHESLSATQSAFLVFEGEAPHYIAFGQSESVGGPPANLEGISFGDNHPTHPHDHGHHPSDAHEGHNHIEHDH
;
A
#
# COMPACT_ATOMS: atom_id res chain seq x y z
N MET A 1 -23.74 17.34 13.99
CA MET A 1 -23.48 17.53 12.54
C MET A 1 -22.15 16.85 12.24
N SER A 2 -22.18 15.70 11.56
CA SER A 2 -20.95 15.02 11.13
C SER A 2 -20.35 15.82 9.98
N ARG A 3 -19.24 16.50 10.24
CA ARG A 3 -18.47 17.18 9.21
C ARG A 3 -17.71 16.05 8.51
N SER A 4 -18.20 15.59 7.37
CA SER A 4 -17.35 14.83 6.45
C SER A 4 -16.21 15.76 6.09
N SER A 5 -15.05 15.58 6.72
CA SER A 5 -13.83 16.26 6.33
C SER A 5 -13.49 15.75 4.93
N ASP A 6 -13.67 16.59 3.91
CA ASP A 6 -13.15 16.30 2.58
C ASP A 6 -11.65 16.00 2.72
N THR A 7 -11.26 14.82 2.26
CA THR A 7 -9.85 14.42 2.18
C THR A 7 -9.08 15.40 1.29
N GLN A 8 -7.87 15.76 1.68
CA GLN A 8 -7.00 16.64 0.88
C GLN A 8 -6.44 15.93 -0.35
N TYR A 9 -6.47 14.60 -0.36
CA TYR A 9 -5.83 13.77 -1.36
C TYR A 9 -6.78 12.74 -1.97
N ASN A 10 -6.52 12.39 -3.21
CA ASN A 10 -7.15 11.26 -3.88
C ASN A 10 -6.28 10.03 -3.60
N TRP A 11 -6.79 9.14 -2.76
CA TRP A 11 -6.14 7.88 -2.39
C TRP A 11 -6.67 6.73 -3.26
N ARG A 12 -5.76 5.92 -3.79
CA ARG A 12 -6.12 4.65 -4.46
C ARG A 12 -5.20 3.54 -3.98
N ILE A 13 -5.77 2.36 -3.78
CA ILE A 13 -5.03 1.16 -3.39
C ILE A 13 -5.13 0.18 -4.54
N HIS A 14 -3.98 -0.22 -5.08
CA HIS A 14 -3.87 -1.23 -6.12
C HIS A 14 -3.42 -2.54 -5.46
N HIS A 15 -4.27 -3.56 -5.52
CA HIS A 15 -3.97 -4.90 -5.02
C HIS A 15 -4.78 -5.96 -5.79
N PRO A 16 -4.14 -7.03 -6.31
CA PRO A 16 -2.70 -7.22 -6.38
C PRO A 16 -2.06 -6.22 -7.36
N PHE A 17 -0.90 -5.66 -7.00
CA PHE A 17 -0.16 -4.74 -7.86
C PHE A 17 0.80 -5.52 -8.76
N GLU A 18 0.84 -5.20 -10.06
CA GLU A 18 1.63 -5.91 -11.08
C GLU A 18 1.38 -7.43 -11.13
N ASN A 19 0.17 -7.86 -10.74
CA ASN A 19 -0.21 -9.28 -10.63
C ASN A 19 0.64 -10.09 -9.64
N VAL A 20 1.27 -9.44 -8.67
CA VAL A 20 1.95 -10.10 -7.55
C VAL A 20 0.99 -10.13 -6.35
N GLU A 21 0.60 -11.33 -5.94
CA GLU A 21 -0.50 -11.56 -4.97
C GLU A 21 -0.36 -10.77 -3.67
N HIS A 22 0.85 -10.70 -3.11
CA HIS A 22 1.11 -10.01 -1.84
C HIS A 22 1.80 -8.66 -2.03
N ARG A 23 1.60 -8.00 -3.18
CA ARG A 23 2.14 -6.67 -3.47
C ARG A 23 1.00 -5.66 -3.54
N VAL A 24 1.13 -4.58 -2.77
CA VAL A 24 0.21 -3.45 -2.76
C VAL A 24 0.93 -2.22 -3.27
N ALA A 25 0.25 -1.40 -4.08
CA ALA A 25 0.68 -0.03 -4.33
C ALA A 25 -0.37 0.97 -3.82
N VAL A 26 0.08 1.92 -2.99
CA VAL A 26 -0.73 3.06 -2.56
C VAL A 26 -0.38 4.24 -3.46
N GLU A 27 -1.39 4.74 -4.16
CA GLU A 27 -1.33 5.89 -5.03
C GLU A 27 -1.96 7.10 -4.34
N VAL A 28 -1.28 8.24 -4.39
CA VAL A 28 -1.77 9.50 -3.82
C VAL A 28 -1.57 10.65 -4.81
N ALA A 29 -2.63 11.41 -5.06
CA ALA A 29 -2.60 12.64 -5.85
C ALA A 29 -3.39 13.77 -5.16
N PRO A 30 -3.09 15.05 -5.44
CA PRO A 30 -3.96 16.14 -5.02
C PRO A 30 -5.27 16.15 -5.84
N TRP A 31 -6.39 16.51 -5.21
CA TRP A 31 -7.65 16.73 -5.94
C TRP A 31 -7.58 17.86 -6.96
N LYS A 32 -6.77 18.89 -6.67
CA LYS A 32 -6.56 20.07 -7.51
C LYS A 32 -5.21 20.72 -7.23
N GLY A 33 -4.71 21.46 -8.21
CA GLY A 33 -3.46 22.21 -8.09
C GLY A 33 -2.21 21.32 -8.16
N LEU A 34 -1.10 21.89 -7.69
CA LEU A 34 0.20 21.23 -7.67
C LEU A 34 0.65 20.98 -6.23
N LEU A 35 1.17 19.79 -5.96
CA LEU A 35 1.67 19.41 -4.64
C LEU A 35 3.18 19.05 -4.71
N PRO A 36 4.08 20.01 -4.51
CA PRO A 36 5.52 19.74 -4.42
C PRO A 36 5.91 19.16 -3.06
N ARG A 37 7.10 18.57 -2.96
CA ARG A 37 7.73 18.12 -1.70
C ARG A 37 6.86 17.15 -0.88
N TRP A 38 6.22 16.21 -1.56
CA TRP A 38 5.35 15.22 -0.94
C TRP A 38 6.15 14.13 -0.19
N ARG A 39 5.53 13.55 0.83
CA ARG A 39 6.10 12.51 1.70
C ARG A 39 5.05 11.44 2.00
N PHE A 40 5.40 10.18 1.79
CA PHE A 40 4.78 9.06 2.48
C PHE A 40 5.42 8.86 3.84
N VAL A 41 4.63 8.43 4.82
CA VAL A 41 5.07 8.08 6.17
C VAL A 41 4.50 6.71 6.53
N VAL A 42 5.35 5.85 7.07
CA VAL A 42 5.00 4.49 7.52
C VAL A 42 5.56 4.24 8.92
N PRO A 43 5.05 3.23 9.66
CA PRO A 43 5.65 2.79 10.92
C PRO A 43 7.15 2.48 10.76
N GLY A 44 7.98 2.93 11.70
CA GLY A 44 9.44 2.84 11.58
C GLY A 44 10.01 1.42 11.67
N ASP A 45 9.23 0.49 12.20
CA ASP A 45 9.51 -0.93 12.25
C ASP A 45 9.04 -1.69 11.00
N PHE A 46 8.20 -1.09 10.15
CA PHE A 46 7.69 -1.71 8.94
C PHE A 46 8.81 -1.98 7.92
N LYS A 47 8.96 -3.24 7.51
CA LYS A 47 10.02 -3.69 6.57
C LYS A 47 9.53 -4.02 5.17
N GLY A 48 8.22 -3.98 4.94
CA GLY A 48 7.62 -4.39 3.66
C GLY A 48 7.75 -3.38 2.53
N VAL A 49 8.26 -2.16 2.77
CA VAL A 49 8.42 -1.15 1.69
C VAL A 49 9.43 -1.66 0.66
N SER A 50 8.96 -1.85 -0.57
CA SER A 50 9.75 -2.33 -1.71
C SER A 50 10.33 -1.16 -2.50
N ARG A 51 9.48 -0.19 -2.89
CA ARG A 51 9.89 0.98 -3.68
C ARG A 51 8.88 2.12 -3.61
N TRP A 52 9.26 3.31 -4.05
CA TRP A 52 8.37 4.46 -4.20
C TRP A 52 8.74 5.24 -5.46
N GLY A 53 7.78 5.98 -6.01
CA GLY A 53 7.96 6.68 -7.27
C GLY A 53 6.86 7.67 -7.59
N VAL A 54 6.87 8.15 -8.83
CA VAL A 54 5.79 8.96 -9.42
C VAL A 54 5.28 8.30 -10.68
N GLY A 55 4.07 8.63 -11.10
CA GLY A 55 3.56 8.12 -12.37
C GLY A 55 2.22 8.71 -12.77
N PRO A 56 1.73 8.38 -13.97
CA PRO A 56 0.42 8.84 -14.42
C PRO A 56 -0.67 8.36 -13.47
N ALA A 57 -1.53 9.27 -13.03
CA ALA A 57 -2.58 8.96 -12.09
C ALA A 57 -3.52 7.85 -12.61
N GLY A 58 -3.77 6.83 -11.78
CA GLY A 58 -4.63 5.69 -12.09
C GLY A 58 -4.04 4.67 -13.05
N SER A 59 -2.81 4.84 -13.52
CA SER A 59 -2.18 3.90 -14.48
C SER A 59 -1.56 2.67 -13.82
N GLY A 60 -1.22 2.76 -12.53
CA GLY A 60 -0.38 1.76 -11.86
C GLY A 60 1.06 1.71 -12.39
N GLN A 61 1.48 2.64 -13.25
CA GLN A 61 2.86 2.74 -13.72
C GLN A 61 3.67 3.61 -12.76
N ILE A 62 4.87 3.15 -12.40
CA ILE A 62 5.73 3.83 -11.44
C ILE A 62 7.09 4.09 -12.07
N ASP A 63 7.51 5.35 -12.06
CA ASP A 63 8.88 5.77 -12.29
C ASP A 63 9.58 6.00 -10.94
N GLU A 64 10.57 5.16 -10.67
CA GLU A 64 11.39 5.21 -9.45
C GLU A 64 12.49 6.28 -9.52
N ASN A 65 12.70 6.91 -10.69
CA ASN A 65 13.67 8.00 -10.88
C ASN A 65 13.13 9.34 -10.36
N VAL A 66 12.69 9.35 -9.10
CA VAL A 66 12.14 10.51 -8.43
C VAL A 66 13.17 11.62 -8.38
N LYS A 67 12.82 12.81 -8.89
CA LYS A 67 13.69 13.97 -8.81
C LYS A 67 13.92 14.37 -7.35
N ARG A 68 15.19 14.36 -6.94
CA ARG A 68 15.65 14.63 -5.57
C ARG A 68 14.90 13.74 -4.57
N PRO A 69 15.15 12.42 -4.57
CA PRO A 69 14.45 11.52 -3.67
C PRO A 69 14.82 11.85 -2.22
N VAL A 70 13.86 11.69 -1.32
CA VAL A 70 14.07 11.88 0.11
C VAL A 70 13.66 10.61 0.82
N LYS A 71 14.52 10.14 1.72
CA LYS A 71 14.22 9.08 2.68
C LYS A 71 14.95 9.40 3.98
N ASP A 72 14.25 9.34 5.09
CA ASP A 72 14.85 9.57 6.41
C ASP A 72 14.00 8.92 7.52
N GLY A 73 14.56 8.85 8.72
CA GLY A 73 14.09 8.05 9.83
C GLY A 73 14.85 6.72 9.98
N PRO A 74 14.50 5.90 10.98
CA PRO A 74 13.36 6.07 11.87
C PRO A 74 13.54 7.22 12.88
N ILE A 75 12.48 8.00 13.10
CA ILE A 75 12.45 9.06 14.13
C ILE A 75 11.15 9.01 14.91
N GLN A 76 11.20 9.40 16.17
CA GLN A 76 10.04 9.52 17.03
C GLN A 76 9.28 10.81 16.68
N MET A 77 8.01 10.69 16.26
CA MET A 77 7.14 11.86 16.19
C MET A 77 6.87 12.39 17.61
N THR A 78 6.77 13.72 17.78
CA THR A 78 6.43 14.32 19.07
C THR A 78 5.10 13.77 19.59
N ASN A 79 5.14 13.01 20.69
CA ASN A 79 3.99 12.29 21.26
C ASN A 79 3.28 11.33 20.27
N GLY A 80 3.96 10.92 19.20
CA GLY A 80 3.44 10.00 18.18
C GLY A 80 4.31 8.75 18.05
N PRO A 81 4.05 7.89 17.05
CA PRO A 81 4.82 6.66 16.83
C PRO A 81 6.23 6.93 16.25
N LEU A 82 7.04 5.88 16.21
CA LEU A 82 8.29 5.85 15.45
C LEU A 82 7.95 5.71 13.97
N VAL A 83 8.53 6.54 13.10
CA VAL A 83 8.19 6.57 11.67
C VAL A 83 9.41 6.69 10.77
N ILE A 84 9.26 6.19 9.54
CA ILE A 84 10.15 6.46 8.40
C ILE A 84 9.33 7.20 7.35
N TRP A 85 9.95 8.12 6.61
CA TRP A 85 9.31 8.74 5.45
C TRP A 85 10.12 8.63 4.18
N PHE A 86 9.40 8.68 3.07
CA PHE A 86 9.88 8.59 1.70
C PHE A 86 9.23 9.69 0.89
N GLY A 87 9.89 10.23 -0.12
CA GLY A 87 9.26 11.25 -0.93
C GLY A 87 10.07 11.75 -2.10
N GLY A 88 9.50 12.76 -2.73
CA GLY A 88 10.08 13.45 -3.87
C GLY A 88 9.84 14.94 -3.81
N HIS A 89 10.45 15.65 -4.75
CA HIS A 89 10.27 17.10 -4.89
C HIS A 89 9.38 17.48 -6.05
N GLU A 90 9.32 16.63 -7.06
CA GLU A 90 8.49 16.86 -8.24
C GLU A 90 7.03 17.02 -7.83
N SER A 91 6.39 18.05 -8.38
CA SER A 91 5.01 18.37 -8.07
C SER A 91 4.08 17.27 -8.58
N LEU A 92 3.23 16.78 -7.69
CA LEU A 92 2.08 15.97 -8.07
C LEU A 92 0.97 16.87 -8.59
N SER A 93 0.04 16.28 -9.34
CA SER A 93 -1.12 16.96 -9.90
C SER A 93 -2.28 15.97 -10.02
N ALA A 94 -3.42 16.41 -10.54
CA ALA A 94 -4.54 15.52 -10.84
C ALA A 94 -4.19 14.41 -11.87
N THR A 95 -3.11 14.56 -12.63
CA THR A 95 -2.65 13.60 -13.65
C THR A 95 -1.33 12.91 -13.28
N GLN A 96 -0.68 13.31 -12.19
CA GLN A 96 0.59 12.75 -11.73
C GLN A 96 0.53 12.44 -10.24
N SER A 97 0.57 11.15 -9.92
CA SER A 97 0.46 10.63 -8.56
C SER A 97 1.82 10.21 -8.01
N ALA A 98 1.94 10.20 -6.70
CA ALA A 98 3.00 9.48 -6.01
C ALA A 98 2.54 8.06 -5.70
N PHE A 99 3.47 7.12 -5.71
CA PHE A 99 3.22 5.72 -5.42
C PHE A 99 4.16 5.21 -4.34
N LEU A 100 3.63 4.42 -3.41
CA LEU A 100 4.40 3.63 -2.45
C LEU A 100 4.02 2.16 -2.62
N VAL A 101 5.02 1.31 -2.90
CA VAL A 101 4.84 -0.13 -3.09
C VAL A 101 5.40 -0.86 -1.88
N PHE A 102 4.63 -1.79 -1.35
CA PHE A 102 5.06 -2.69 -0.31
C PHE A 102 4.59 -4.12 -0.56
N GLU A 103 5.28 -5.06 0.07
CA GLU A 103 5.06 -6.49 -0.05
C GLU A 103 4.90 -7.13 1.33
N GLY A 104 4.11 -8.21 1.39
CA GLY A 104 3.81 -8.94 2.62
C GLY A 104 2.61 -8.36 3.36
N GLU A 105 2.62 -8.47 4.70
CA GLU A 105 1.58 -7.90 5.56
C GLU A 105 1.53 -6.37 5.41
N ALA A 106 0.32 -5.80 5.36
CA ALA A 106 0.20 -4.36 5.21
C ALA A 106 0.60 -3.65 6.51
N PRO A 107 1.17 -2.43 6.42
CA PRO A 107 1.40 -1.65 7.63
C PRO A 107 0.07 -1.26 8.26
N HIS A 108 0.03 -1.13 9.60
CA HIS A 108 -1.18 -0.69 10.32
C HIS A 108 -1.77 0.63 9.77
N TYR A 109 -0.90 1.52 9.30
CA TYR A 109 -1.30 2.76 8.63
C TYR A 109 -0.25 3.22 7.62
N ILE A 110 -0.70 4.05 6.68
CA ILE A 110 0.15 4.88 5.83
C ILE A 110 -0.37 6.31 5.92
N ALA A 111 0.53 7.26 6.11
CA ALA A 111 0.20 8.68 6.05
C ALA A 111 0.93 9.36 4.90
N PHE A 112 0.40 10.49 4.47
CA PHE A 112 0.92 11.28 3.38
C PHE A 112 0.79 12.77 3.69
N GLY A 113 1.74 13.54 3.21
CA GLY A 113 1.84 14.95 3.54
C GLY A 113 2.78 15.73 2.65
N GLN A 114 2.81 17.04 2.85
CA GLN A 114 3.74 17.94 2.20
C GLN A 114 4.79 18.43 3.19
N SER A 115 6.06 18.50 2.77
CA SER A 115 7.12 19.14 3.54
C SER A 115 7.31 20.59 3.12
N GLU A 116 7.52 21.47 4.10
CA GLU A 116 7.93 22.85 3.86
C GLU A 116 9.41 22.96 3.48
N SER A 117 10.21 21.92 3.76
CA SER A 117 11.65 21.91 3.52
C SER A 117 12.07 20.82 2.53
N VAL A 118 13.27 20.96 1.97
CA VAL A 118 13.78 20.05 0.92
C VAL A 118 13.98 18.63 1.47
N GLY A 119 14.56 18.47 2.65
CA GLY A 119 14.83 17.14 3.23
C GLY A 119 13.93 16.75 4.40
N GLY A 120 13.17 17.70 4.95
CA GLY A 120 12.52 17.49 6.24
C GLY A 120 11.24 16.64 6.17
N PRO A 121 10.66 16.40 7.36
CA PRO A 121 9.41 15.66 7.51
C PRO A 121 8.24 16.44 6.89
N PRO A 122 7.10 15.77 6.66
CA PRO A 122 5.87 16.46 6.30
C PRO A 122 5.39 17.38 7.44
N ALA A 123 4.88 18.56 7.08
CA ALA A 123 4.32 19.54 8.01
C ALA A 123 2.83 19.27 8.30
N ASN A 124 2.12 18.67 7.34
CA ASN A 124 0.74 18.21 7.47
C ASN A 124 0.67 16.72 7.15
N LEU A 125 -0.25 16.00 7.80
CA LEU A 125 -0.45 14.57 7.56
C LEU A 125 -1.93 14.24 7.46
N GLU A 126 -2.24 13.43 6.47
CA GLU A 126 -3.49 12.69 6.36
C GLU A 126 -3.13 11.21 6.15
N GLY A 127 -3.88 10.27 6.71
CA GLY A 127 -3.54 8.86 6.59
C GLY A 127 -4.74 7.95 6.47
N ILE A 128 -4.47 6.78 5.94
CA ILE A 128 -5.38 5.63 5.85
C ILE A 128 -4.87 4.52 6.76
N SER A 129 -5.78 3.73 7.30
CA SER A 129 -5.49 2.56 8.12
C SER A 129 -5.93 1.30 7.39
N PHE A 130 -5.15 0.23 7.50
CA PHE A 130 -5.46 -1.05 6.86
C PHE A 130 -6.29 -1.98 7.78
N GLY A 131 -6.54 -1.56 9.02
CA GLY A 131 -7.32 -2.29 10.02
C GLY A 131 -6.53 -3.39 10.72
N ASP A 132 -6.91 -3.74 11.97
CA ASP A 132 -6.25 -4.81 12.75
C ASP A 132 -6.74 -6.23 12.37
N ASN A 133 -7.71 -6.33 11.46
CA ASN A 133 -8.22 -7.60 10.95
C ASN A 133 -7.67 -7.84 9.54
N HIS A 134 -6.42 -8.27 9.45
CA HIS A 134 -6.01 -9.03 8.27
C HIS A 134 -6.70 -10.39 8.34
N PRO A 135 -7.62 -10.74 7.41
CA PRO A 135 -7.97 -12.14 7.25
C PRO A 135 -6.68 -12.85 6.85
N THR A 136 -6.20 -13.76 7.70
CA THR A 136 -5.19 -14.73 7.31
C THR A 136 -5.70 -15.39 6.03
N HIS A 137 -5.03 -15.14 4.90
CA HIS A 137 -5.30 -15.90 3.68
C HIS A 137 -5.26 -17.38 4.07
N PRO A 138 -6.35 -18.14 3.92
CA PRO A 138 -6.30 -19.56 4.15
C PRO A 138 -5.34 -20.11 3.10
N HIS A 139 -4.18 -20.59 3.57
CA HIS A 139 -3.27 -21.35 2.75
C HIS A 139 -4.05 -22.46 2.05
N ASP A 140 -4.04 -22.41 0.72
CA ASP A 140 -4.55 -23.42 -0.18
C ASP A 140 -3.66 -24.67 -0.03
N HIS A 141 -3.96 -25.47 0.99
CA HIS A 141 -3.35 -26.77 1.25
C HIS A 141 -4.42 -27.84 1.31
N GLY A 142 -5.23 -27.91 0.24
CA GLY A 142 -5.92 -29.14 -0.16
C GLY A 142 -5.02 -29.95 -1.08
N HIS A 143 -3.91 -30.46 -0.56
CA HIS A 143 -3.16 -31.53 -1.23
C HIS A 143 -4.13 -32.68 -1.49
N HIS A 144 -4.28 -33.03 -2.76
CA HIS A 144 -4.92 -34.25 -3.21
C HIS A 144 -3.91 -35.39 -3.03
N PRO A 145 -4.22 -36.45 -2.28
CA PRO A 145 -3.68 -37.76 -2.58
C PRO A 145 -4.79 -38.65 -3.11
N SER A 146 -4.51 -39.17 -4.30
CA SER A 146 -5.06 -40.36 -4.90
C SER A 146 -5.51 -41.43 -3.89
N ASP A 147 -6.78 -41.84 -4.00
CA ASP A 147 -7.19 -43.20 -3.68
C ASP A 147 -7.93 -43.79 -4.89
N ALA A 148 -7.19 -44.62 -5.62
CA ALA A 148 -7.76 -45.63 -6.48
C ALA A 148 -8.30 -46.74 -5.58
N HIS A 149 -9.60 -47.02 -5.66
CA HIS A 149 -10.12 -48.32 -5.27
C HIS A 149 -11.07 -48.86 -6.32
N GLU A 150 -10.63 -50.01 -6.83
CA GLU A 150 -11.28 -50.93 -7.74
C GLU A 150 -12.66 -51.36 -7.27
N GLY A 151 -13.42 -51.88 -8.23
CA GLY A 151 -14.85 -52.06 -8.13
C GLY A 151 -15.30 -53.16 -7.17
N HIS A 152 -16.57 -53.08 -6.82
CA HIS A 152 -17.39 -54.27 -6.63
C HIS A 152 -18.78 -54.04 -7.20
N ASN A 153 -19.09 -54.88 -8.20
CA ASN A 153 -20.42 -55.15 -8.68
C ASN A 153 -21.25 -55.76 -7.55
N HIS A 154 -22.49 -55.32 -7.36
CA HIS A 154 -23.50 -56.16 -6.73
C HIS A 154 -24.62 -56.41 -7.72
N ILE A 155 -24.59 -57.62 -8.26
CA ILE A 155 -25.67 -58.26 -9.02
C ILE A 155 -26.70 -58.75 -8.01
N GLU A 156 -27.98 -58.56 -8.34
CA GLU A 156 -29.18 -59.12 -7.71
C GLU A 156 -29.13 -60.65 -7.69
N HIS A 157 -29.66 -61.32 -6.67
CA HIS A 157 -30.28 -62.64 -6.86
C HIS A 157 -31.29 -62.95 -5.73
N ASP A 158 -32.49 -63.31 -6.18
CA ASP A 158 -33.61 -63.95 -5.47
C ASP A 158 -33.19 -65.18 -4.64
N HIS A 159 -33.90 -65.41 -3.53
CA HIS A 159 -34.37 -66.74 -3.08
C HIS A 159 -35.48 -66.64 -2.03
#